data_AF-A0AA47MHZ6-F1
#
_entry.id   AF-A0AA47MHZ6-F1
#
_cell.length_a   1.000
_cell.length_b   1.000
_cell.length_c   1.000
_cell.angle_alpha   90.00
_cell.angle_beta   90.00
_cell.angle_gamma   90.00
#
_symmetry.space_group_name_H-M   'P 1'
#
loop_
_entity.id
_entity.type
_entity.pdbx_description
1 polymer ?
#
loop_
_entity_poly.entity_id
_entity_poly.type
_entity_poly.pdbx_seq_one_letter_code
_entity_poly.pdbx_strand_id
1 'polypeptide(L)'
;MNDLTITVKSVPEGRWILEDLVEFTDWARMEFKPAKSRSLVLRRGRVQDQFRFKIREDNIPTVQEKPVKSLGKWYINDKECEGDACSS
;
A
#
# COMPACT_ATOMS: atom_id res chain seq x y z
N MET A 1 10.87 -13.38 -7.96
CA MET A 1 9.68 -13.06 -7.14
C MET A 1 10.11 -11.92 -6.24
N ASN A 2 9.49 -10.74 -6.35
CA ASN A 2 10.02 -9.52 -5.71
C ASN A 2 8.97 -8.80 -4.86
N ASP A 3 7.76 -9.36 -4.74
CA ASP A 3 6.63 -8.76 -4.03
C ASP A 3 6.47 -9.43 -2.66
N LEU A 4 6.21 -8.62 -1.64
CA LEU A 4 5.93 -9.04 -0.27
C LEU A 4 4.60 -8.43 0.18
N THR A 5 3.76 -9.20 0.86
CA THR A 5 2.55 -8.72 1.52
C THR A 5 2.63 -9.02 3.01
N ILE A 6 2.38 -8.00 3.82
CA ILE A 6 2.40 -8.09 5.29
C ILE A 6 1.00 -7.77 5.78
N THR A 7 0.46 -8.63 6.65
CA THR A 7 -0.83 -8.39 7.31
C THR A 7 -0.64 -8.38 8.81
N VAL A 8 -1.10 -7.32 9.45
CA VAL A 8 -0.96 -7.08 10.90
C VAL A 8 -2.30 -6.72 11.52
N LYS A 9 -2.42 -6.81 12.84
CA LYS A 9 -3.69 -6.53 13.53
C LYS A 9 -3.88 -5.05 13.82
N SER A 10 -2.81 -4.26 13.82
CA SER A 10 -2.86 -2.84 14.17
C SER A 10 -1.89 -1.99 13.33
N VAL A 11 -2.21 -0.69 13.22
CA VAL A 11 -1.36 0.26 12.49
C VAL A 11 0.03 0.43 13.12
N PRO A 12 0.19 0.54 14.46
CA PRO A 12 1.52 0.63 15.07
C PRO A 12 2.39 -0.60 14.77
N GLU A 13 1.85 -1.80 14.92
CA GLU A 13 2.55 -3.06 14.60
C GLU A 13 3.01 -3.09 13.14
N GLY A 14 2.17 -2.62 12.21
CA GLY A 14 2.54 -2.54 10.80
C GLY A 14 3.66 -1.55 10.52
N ARG A 15 3.80 -0.48 11.31
CA ARG A 15 4.92 0.46 11.17
C ARG A 15 6.22 -0.15 11.65
N TRP A 16 6.21 -0.76 12.84
CA TRP A 16 7.40 -1.41 13.38
C TRP A 16 7.91 -2.53 12.48
N ILE A 17 7.03 -3.42 12.02
CA ILE A 17 7.44 -4.51 11.12
C ILE A 17 7.98 -3.96 9.79
N LEU A 18 7.38 -2.88 9.26
CA LEU A 18 7.88 -2.27 8.03
C LEU A 18 9.26 -1.63 8.23
N GLU A 19 9.48 -0.95 9.36
CA GLU A 19 10.78 -0.36 9.73
C GLU A 19 11.85 -1.45 9.85
N ASP A 20 11.58 -2.52 10.62
CA ASP A 20 12.49 -3.66 10.80
C ASP A 20 12.83 -4.35 9.46
N LEU A 21 11.85 -4.50 8.57
CA LEU A 21 12.07 -5.10 7.25
C LEU A 21 12.91 -4.21 6.34
N VAL A 22 12.71 -2.90 6.38
CA VAL A 22 13.53 -1.95 5.63
C VAL A 22 14.98 -2.04 6.10
N GLU A 23 15.23 -2.08 7.41
CA GLU A 23 16.57 -2.27 7.97
C GLU A 23 17.17 -3.62 7.55
N PHE A 24 16.44 -4.72 7.73
CA PHE A 24 16.92 -6.06 7.39
C PHE A 24 17.25 -6.21 5.90
N THR A 25 16.43 -5.63 5.02
CA THR A 25 16.65 -5.73 3.57
C THR A 25 17.79 -4.84 3.07
N ASP A 26 18.08 -3.74 3.76
CA ASP A 26 19.22 -2.87 3.44
C ASP A 26 20.56 -3.61 3.59
N TRP A 27 20.71 -4.45 4.62
CA TRP A 27 21.87 -5.34 4.78
C TRP A 27 22.08 -6.28 3.58
N ALA A 28 21.00 -6.70 2.93
CA ALA A 28 21.02 -7.55 1.74
C ALA A 28 21.19 -6.73 0.43
N ARG A 29 21.40 -5.41 0.52
CA ARG A 29 21.40 -4.48 -0.61
C ARG A 29 20.09 -4.50 -1.42
N MET A 30 18.98 -4.81 -0.76
CA MET A 30 17.64 -4.77 -1.33
C MET A 30 16.93 -3.49 -0.89
N GLU A 31 15.98 -3.03 -1.70
CA GLU A 31 15.26 -1.79 -1.45
C GLU A 31 13.77 -1.95 -1.77
N PHE A 32 12.91 -1.53 -0.84
CA PHE A 32 11.49 -1.32 -1.10
C PHE A 32 11.27 0.06 -1.70
N LYS A 33 10.62 0.11 -2.87
CA LYS A 33 10.32 1.39 -3.54
C LYS A 33 8.96 1.93 -3.08
N PRO A 34 8.89 3.05 -2.33
CA PRO A 34 7.62 3.57 -1.81
C PRO A 34 6.55 3.74 -2.89
N ALA A 35 6.93 4.29 -4.05
CA ALA A 35 6.02 4.51 -5.18
C ALA A 35 5.45 3.23 -5.83
N LYS A 36 6.11 2.09 -5.62
CA LYS A 36 5.67 0.75 -6.07
C LYS A 36 4.91 -0.02 -5.00
N SER A 37 5.06 0.35 -3.73
CA SER A 37 4.33 -0.24 -2.60
C SER A 37 2.92 0.34 -2.47
N ARG A 38 2.02 -0.40 -1.80
CA ARG A 38 0.68 0.09 -1.44
C ARG A 38 0.35 -0.26 -0.01
N SER A 39 -0.38 0.62 0.66
CA SER A 39 -0.89 0.38 2.00
C SER A 39 -2.42 0.36 2.04
N LEU A 40 -2.97 -0.47 2.93
CA LEU A 40 -4.39 -0.62 3.16
C LEU A 40 -4.64 -0.83 4.65
N VAL A 41 -5.47 0.02 5.25
CA VAL A 41 -5.95 -0.17 6.62
C VAL A 41 -7.45 -0.42 6.59
N LEU A 42 -7.88 -1.52 7.20
CA LEU A 42 -9.28 -1.89 7.31
C LEU A 42 -9.72 -1.84 8.77
N ARG A 43 -10.85 -1.19 9.03
CA ARG A 43 -11.51 -1.21 10.34
C ARG A 43 -13.01 -1.44 10.14
N ARG A 44 -13.54 -2.52 10.69
CA ARG A 44 -14.96 -2.91 10.58
C ARG A 44 -15.45 -2.91 9.12
N GLY A 45 -14.67 -3.52 8.21
CA GLY A 45 -14.99 -3.62 6.79
C GLY A 45 -14.88 -2.32 5.99
N ARG A 46 -14.40 -1.22 6.61
CA ARG A 46 -14.20 0.07 5.94
C ARG A 46 -12.72 0.40 5.83
N VAL A 47 -12.32 0.90 4.66
CA VAL A 47 -10.98 1.47 4.44
C VAL A 47 -10.81 2.72 5.31
N GLN A 48 -9.64 2.85 5.93
CA GLN A 48 -9.27 3.99 6.78
C GLN A 48 -8.12 4.75 6.09
N ASP A 49 -8.44 5.85 5.40
CA ASP A 49 -7.45 6.57 4.59
C ASP A 49 -6.56 7.52 5.41
N GLN A 50 -6.91 7.84 6.65
CA GLN A 50 -6.11 8.76 7.46
C GLN A 50 -4.73 8.19 7.87
N PHE A 51 -4.52 6.88 7.74
CA PHE A 51 -3.28 6.24 8.16
C PHE A 51 -2.30 6.16 7.00
N ARG A 52 -1.12 6.75 7.20
CA ARG A 52 0.01 6.66 6.29
C ARG A 52 1.11 5.78 6.87
N PHE A 53 1.76 5.04 5.98
CA PHE A 53 2.99 4.27 6.21
C PHE A 53 4.10 4.91 5.41
N LYS A 54 5.33 4.79 5.91
CA LYS A 54 6.51 5.38 5.29
C LYS A 54 7.61 4.35 5.17
N ILE A 55 8.43 4.48 4.12
CA ILE A 55 9.74 3.84 4.04
C ILE A 55 10.73 4.99 4.12
N ARG A 56 11.54 5.03 5.18
CA ARG A 56 12.39 6.18 5.51
C ARG A 56 11.54 7.45 5.62
N GLU A 57 11.78 8.44 4.74
CA GLU A 57 11.05 9.72 4.76
C GLU A 57 9.84 9.73 3.79
N ASP A 58 9.78 8.78 2.86
CA ASP A 58 8.80 8.76 1.77
C ASP A 58 7.51 8.03 2.16
N ASN A 59 6.37 8.63 1.82
CA ASN A 59 5.06 8.02 2.01
C ASN A 59 4.82 6.88 1.02
N ILE A 60 4.29 5.77 1.52
CA ILE A 60 3.70 4.72 0.68
C ILE A 60 2.28 5.17 0.29
N PRO A 61 1.96 5.27 -1.02
CA PRO A 61 0.61 5.57 -1.46
C PRO A 61 -0.40 4.53 -0.95
N THR A 62 -1.57 4.98 -0.52
CA THR A 62 -2.66 4.04 -0.23
C THR A 62 -3.26 3.47 -1.51
N VAL A 63 -4.03 2.39 -1.36
CA VAL A 63 -4.83 1.83 -2.46
C VAL A 63 -5.88 2.84 -2.98
N GLN A 64 -6.35 3.78 -2.15
CA GLN A 64 -7.28 4.82 -2.59
C GLN A 64 -6.59 5.89 -3.43
N GLU A 65 -5.42 6.38 -2.99
CA GLU A 65 -4.66 7.40 -3.74
C GLU A 65 -4.08 6.85 -5.05
N LYS A 66 -3.64 5.59 -5.05
CA LYS A 66 -3.09 4.94 -6.23
C LYS A 66 -3.60 3.51 -6.34
N PRO A 67 -4.76 3.31 -6.99
CA PRO A 67 -5.38 2.01 -7.19
C PRO A 67 -4.43 0.98 -7.80
N VAL A 68 -4.74 -0.30 -7.57
CA VAL A 68 -3.98 -1.43 -8.09
C VAL A 68 -4.76 -2.09 -9.21
N LYS A 69 -4.06 -2.42 -10.31
CA LYS A 69 -4.58 -3.27 -11.38
C LYS A 69 -4.17 -4.71 -11.10
N SER A 70 -5.12 -5.63 -11.09
CA SER A 70 -4.84 -7.07 -10.97
C SER A 70 -5.78 -7.86 -11.88
N LEU A 71 -5.25 -8.90 -12.54
CA LEU A 71 -6.00 -9.75 -13.47
C LEU A 71 -6.78 -8.97 -14.54
N GLY A 72 -6.19 -7.88 -15.04
CA GLY A 72 -6.81 -7.02 -16.06
C GLY A 72 -7.85 -6.04 -15.53
N LYS A 73 -8.18 -6.05 -14.23
CA LYS A 73 -9.20 -5.19 -13.62
C LYS A 73 -8.58 -4.16 -12.68
N TRP A 74 -9.15 -2.96 -12.68
CA TRP A 74 -8.85 -1.92 -11.70
C TRP A 74 -9.74 -2.10 -10.48
N TYR A 75 -9.12 -2.10 -9.30
CA TYR A 75 -9.85 -2.12 -8.03
C TYR A 75 -9.89 -0.70 -7.49
N ILE A 76 -10.83 0.08 -8.03
CA ILE A 76 -11.13 1.45 -7.63
C ILE A 76 -12.31 1.47 -6.67
N ASN A 77 -12.44 2.51 -5.85
CA ASN A 77 -13.69 2.75 -5.14
C ASN A 77 -14.74 3.17 -6.17
N ASP A 78 -15.88 2.48 -6.23
CA ASP A 78 -16.98 2.73 -7.19
C ASP A 78 -17.61 4.14 -7.10
N LYS A 79 -17.11 5.02 -6.22
CA LYS A 79 -17.60 6.38 -6.01
C LYS A 79 -16.95 7.44 -6.91
N GLU A 80 -15.94 7.09 -7.69
CA GLU A 80 -15.25 8.02 -8.62
C GLU A 80 -15.53 7.72 -10.09
N CYS A 81 -16.49 6.85 -10.39
CA CYS A 81 -16.98 6.68 -11.76
C CYS A 81 -17.97 7.80 -12.13
N GLU A 82 -17.47 9.03 -12.18
CA GLU A 82 -18.10 10.13 -12.93
C GLU A 82 -17.04 10.66 -13.91
N GLY A 83 -17.20 10.29 -15.19
CA GLY A 83 -16.38 10.76 -16.31
C GLY A 83 -15.28 9.79 -16.78
N ASP A 84 -15.54 9.12 -17.90
CA ASP A 84 -14.61 8.67 -18.96
C ASP A 84 -13.26 7.98 -18.63
N ALA A 85 -13.01 7.51 -17.40
CA ALA A 85 -11.79 6.76 -17.09
C ALA A 85 -11.95 5.24 -17.05
N CYS A 86 -13.17 4.72 -17.29
CA CYS A 86 -13.43 3.30 -17.48
C CYS A 86 -13.71 3.02 -18.96
N SER A 87 -12.69 3.10 -19.80
CA SER A 87 -12.74 2.52 -21.15
C SER A 87 -11.35 2.08 -21.61
N SER A 88 -11.27 0.79 -21.92
CA SER A 88 -10.22 0.02 -22.61
C SER A 88 -9.18 -0.68 -21.74
#